data_AF-A0A8J8PQK0-F1
#
_entry.id   AF-A0A8J8PQK0-F1
#
_cell.length_a   1.000
_cell.length_b   1.000
_cell.length_c   1.000
_cell.angle_alpha   90.00
_cell.angle_beta   90.00
_cell.angle_gamma   90.00
#
_symmetry.space_group_name_H-M   'P 1'
#
loop_
_entity.id
_entity.type
_entity.pdbx_description
1 polymer ?
#
loop_
_entity_poly.entity_id
_entity_poly.type
_entity_poly.pdbx_seq_one_letter_code
_entity_poly.pdbx_strand_id
1 'polypeptide(L)'
;MPICPSCEIKFSSWEELTKHIDEMANSKSEPSHVMWLNRNISIKRIEREELQRRLESFFNEPESLAMWIRKRFIDKFYGDNPHPFMIAMQKPTRGVLLGYVIEHQHFLKNWVKVLSSIVFNTDKDDVLHYELENIKVEFIGYGNRPSHYELLLRMGESLGMPRDKILSTPPLPATQSAIRTWVNIAKTRNWLITMASMHSLELVADRSLTKYGAKLTYFNPSILTSDEYPKEVKDFLREGYEADISHAGEALEMVEKYADQINLKEEVQVVVLKSFDAFSKYLLARLERGFEIEPNLVKVVFKG
;
A
#
# COMPACT_ATOMS: atom_id res chain seq x y z
N MET A 1 -20.04 -1.44 16.69
CA MET A 1 -20.76 -0.25 16.20
C MET A 1 -20.11 0.11 14.87
N PRO A 2 -20.81 -0.04 13.75
CA PRO A 2 -20.18 0.14 12.46
C PRO A 2 -19.73 1.57 12.22
N ILE A 3 -18.61 1.75 11.54
CA ILE A 3 -17.94 3.01 11.25
C ILE A 3 -18.07 3.29 9.75
N CYS A 4 -18.53 4.48 9.38
CA CYS A 4 -18.53 4.85 7.97
C CYS A 4 -17.10 4.92 7.44
N PRO A 5 -16.75 4.13 6.42
CA PRO A 5 -15.37 4.04 5.95
C PRO A 5 -14.92 5.27 5.14
N SER A 6 -15.87 6.13 4.77
CA SER A 6 -15.62 7.42 4.13
C SER A 6 -15.38 8.52 5.18
N CYS A 7 -16.40 8.83 5.99
CA CYS A 7 -16.40 9.99 6.90
C CYS A 7 -16.16 9.65 8.39
N GLU A 8 -16.02 8.37 8.74
CA GLU A 8 -15.68 7.85 10.08
C GLU A 8 -16.72 8.11 11.19
N ILE A 9 -17.94 8.49 10.82
CA ILE A 9 -19.06 8.56 11.76
C ILE A 9 -19.41 7.14 12.23
N LYS A 10 -19.59 6.97 13.55
CA LYS A 10 -20.00 5.71 14.17
C LYS A 10 -21.53 5.60 14.20
N PHE A 11 -22.05 4.42 13.91
CA PHE A 11 -23.47 4.11 13.88
C PHE A 11 -23.81 2.97 14.85
N SER A 12 -25.06 2.89 15.28
CA SER A 12 -25.49 1.84 16.22
C SER A 12 -25.67 0.48 15.55
N SER A 13 -26.00 0.46 14.25
CA SER A 13 -26.27 -0.75 13.47
C SER A 13 -25.82 -0.62 12.00
N TRP A 14 -25.70 -1.77 11.31
CA TRP A 14 -25.40 -1.80 9.87
C TRP A 14 -26.51 -1.15 9.05
N GLU A 15 -27.76 -1.20 9.50
CA GLU A 15 -28.90 -0.54 8.87
C GLU A 15 -28.73 0.98 8.87
N GLU A 16 -28.35 1.56 10.02
CA GLU A 16 -28.10 3.01 10.12
C GLU A 16 -26.91 3.46 9.27
N LEU A 17 -25.81 2.70 9.29
CA LEU A 17 -24.66 2.97 8.42
C LEU A 17 -25.06 2.91 6.94
N THR A 18 -25.82 1.89 6.55
CA THR A 18 -26.27 1.70 5.16
C THR A 18 -27.16 2.87 4.73
N LYS A 19 -28.11 3.27 5.56
CA LYS A 19 -28.96 4.45 5.31
C LYS A 19 -28.13 5.71 5.12
N HIS A 20 -27.12 5.92 5.98
CA HIS A 20 -26.20 7.04 5.86
C HIS A 20 -25.41 7.02 4.54
N ILE A 21 -24.78 5.90 4.21
CA ILE A 21 -24.00 5.77 2.98
C ILE A 21 -24.88 5.98 1.74
N ASP A 22 -26.08 5.39 1.72
CA ASP A 22 -27.07 5.55 0.65
C ASP A 22 -27.50 7.00 0.48
N GLU A 23 -27.81 7.72 1.57
CA GLU A 23 -28.17 9.14 1.52
C GLU A 23 -26.99 10.00 1.00
N MET A 24 -25.79 9.78 1.53
CA MET A 24 -24.60 10.55 1.14
C MET A 24 -24.23 10.30 -0.33
N ALA A 25 -24.28 9.05 -0.80
CA ALA A 25 -23.88 8.70 -2.16
C ALA A 25 -24.98 8.95 -3.19
N ASN A 26 -26.23 8.57 -2.93
CA ASN A 26 -27.31 8.59 -3.93
C ASN A 26 -28.18 9.84 -3.85
N SER A 27 -28.36 10.45 -2.67
CA SER A 27 -29.17 11.67 -2.54
C SER A 27 -28.33 12.94 -2.60
N LYS A 28 -27.16 12.96 -1.95
CA LYS A 28 -26.27 14.12 -1.93
C LYS A 28 -25.15 14.07 -2.96
N SER A 29 -24.94 12.92 -3.60
CA SER A 29 -23.85 12.69 -4.56
C SER A 29 -22.48 13.11 -4.00
N GLU A 30 -22.24 12.87 -2.72
CA GLU A 30 -21.00 13.25 -2.06
C GLU A 30 -19.84 12.41 -2.63
N PRO A 31 -18.81 13.04 -3.22
CA PRO A 31 -17.76 12.32 -3.95
C PRO A 31 -17.04 11.24 -3.13
N SER A 32 -16.74 11.48 -1.86
CA SER A 32 -16.01 10.51 -1.04
C SER A 32 -16.81 9.22 -0.82
N HIS A 33 -18.11 9.30 -0.52
CA HIS A 33 -18.96 8.13 -0.33
C HIS A 33 -19.21 7.38 -1.65
N VAL A 34 -19.45 8.10 -2.75
CA VAL A 34 -19.61 7.51 -4.09
C VAL A 34 -18.34 6.76 -4.50
N MET A 35 -17.17 7.40 -4.33
CA MET A 35 -15.90 6.79 -4.70
C MET A 35 -15.56 5.59 -3.81
N TRP A 36 -15.89 5.63 -2.53
CA TRP A 36 -15.68 4.49 -1.64
C TRP A 36 -16.53 3.29 -2.06
N LEU A 37 -17.81 3.49 -2.39
CA LEU A 37 -18.69 2.42 -2.90
C LEU A 37 -18.17 1.83 -4.22
N ASN A 38 -17.82 2.69 -5.18
CA ASN A 38 -17.32 2.26 -6.48
C ASN A 38 -16.05 1.42 -6.37
N ARG A 39 -15.20 1.71 -5.38
CA ARG A 39 -13.91 1.03 -5.17
C ARG A 39 -14.01 -0.27 -4.39
N ASN A 40 -14.99 -0.40 -3.50
CA ASN A 40 -15.02 -1.48 -2.50
C ASN A 40 -16.26 -2.39 -2.59
N ILE A 41 -17.38 -1.91 -3.14
CA ILE A 41 -18.66 -2.62 -3.11
C ILE A 41 -19.23 -2.87 -4.50
N SER A 42 -19.47 -1.81 -5.28
CA SER A 42 -20.07 -1.88 -6.62
C SER A 42 -20.01 -0.53 -7.33
N ILE A 43 -19.76 -0.55 -8.63
CA ILE A 43 -19.89 0.63 -9.52
C ILE A 43 -21.36 0.90 -9.88
N LYS A 44 -22.19 -0.15 -9.88
CA LYS A 44 -23.63 -0.03 -10.11
C LYS A 44 -24.32 0.33 -8.80
N ARG A 45 -25.33 1.20 -8.88
CA ARG A 45 -26.27 1.40 -7.77
C ARG A 45 -26.96 0.08 -7.44
N ILE A 46 -27.09 -0.20 -6.15
CA ILE A 46 -27.73 -1.39 -5.60
C ILE A 46 -28.78 -0.97 -4.57
N GLU A 47 -29.77 -1.83 -4.35
CA GLU A 47 -30.83 -1.61 -3.38
C GLU A 47 -30.29 -1.62 -1.94
N ARG A 48 -30.96 -0.91 -1.04
CA ARG A 48 -30.47 -0.68 0.34
C ARG A 48 -30.22 -1.99 1.10
N GLU A 49 -31.13 -2.95 0.99
CA GLU A 49 -30.98 -4.27 1.64
C GLU A 49 -29.78 -5.05 1.11
N GLU A 50 -29.49 -4.95 -0.19
CA GLU A 50 -28.31 -5.56 -0.78
C GLU A 50 -27.04 -4.82 -0.37
N LEU A 51 -27.06 -3.49 -0.30
CA LEU A 51 -25.95 -2.69 0.20
C LEU A 51 -25.59 -3.07 1.63
N GLN A 52 -26.58 -3.21 2.52
CA GLN A 52 -26.36 -3.61 3.90
C GLN A 52 -25.64 -4.97 3.98
N ARG A 53 -26.15 -5.99 3.29
CA ARG A 53 -25.53 -7.33 3.28
C ARG A 53 -24.10 -7.29 2.75
N ARG A 54 -23.85 -6.50 1.69
CA ARG A 54 -22.51 -6.37 1.11
C ARG A 54 -21.56 -5.61 2.03
N LEU A 55 -22.00 -4.57 2.73
CA LEU A 55 -21.19 -3.85 3.72
C LEU A 55 -20.81 -4.78 4.87
N GLU A 56 -21.78 -5.49 5.42
CA GLU A 56 -21.55 -6.41 6.53
C GLU A 56 -20.58 -7.53 6.15
N SER A 57 -20.80 -8.21 5.01
CA SER A 57 -19.86 -9.20 4.47
C SER A 57 -18.49 -8.57 4.17
N PHE A 58 -18.45 -7.36 3.62
CA PHE A 58 -17.18 -6.68 3.31
C PHE A 58 -16.31 -6.47 4.56
N PHE A 59 -16.86 -6.15 5.72
CA PHE A 59 -16.09 -5.93 6.95
C PHE A 59 -15.91 -7.21 7.80
N ASN A 60 -16.85 -8.16 7.72
CA ASN A 60 -16.80 -9.37 8.55
C ASN A 60 -16.12 -10.56 7.88
N GLU A 61 -15.93 -10.53 6.55
CA GLU A 61 -15.38 -11.65 5.79
C GLU A 61 -14.14 -11.26 4.97
N PRO A 62 -12.99 -11.94 5.14
CA PRO A 62 -12.67 -12.96 6.13
C PRO A 62 -12.70 -12.45 7.59
N GLU A 63 -12.91 -13.37 8.54
CA GLU A 63 -12.95 -13.04 9.97
C GLU A 63 -11.58 -12.61 10.51
N SER A 64 -10.49 -13.30 10.18
CA SER A 64 -9.13 -12.89 10.56
C SER A 64 -8.81 -11.52 9.96
N LEU A 65 -8.34 -10.59 10.79
CA LEU A 65 -7.96 -9.25 10.35
C LEU A 65 -6.78 -9.28 9.37
N ALA A 66 -5.77 -10.12 9.62
CA ALA A 66 -4.64 -10.30 8.72
C ALA A 66 -5.10 -10.82 7.35
N MET A 67 -5.99 -11.82 7.33
CA MET A 67 -6.54 -12.36 6.09
C MET A 67 -7.47 -11.36 5.38
N TRP A 68 -8.22 -10.56 6.15
CA TRP A 68 -9.03 -9.48 5.63
C TRP A 68 -8.18 -8.43 4.92
N ILE A 69 -7.12 -7.93 5.56
CA ILE A 69 -6.19 -6.96 4.98
C ILE A 69 -5.58 -7.51 3.70
N ARG A 70 -5.09 -8.76 3.74
CA ARG A 70 -4.53 -9.46 2.58
C ARG A 70 -5.53 -9.56 1.43
N LYS A 71 -6.77 -9.99 1.70
CA LYS A 71 -7.82 -10.08 0.68
C LYS A 71 -8.12 -8.72 0.05
N ARG A 72 -8.31 -7.68 0.87
CA ARG A 72 -8.62 -6.33 0.38
C ARG A 72 -7.47 -5.72 -0.41
N PHE A 73 -6.23 -6.02 -0.03
CA PHE A 73 -5.06 -5.63 -0.80
C PHE A 73 -5.04 -6.31 -2.18
N ILE A 74 -5.27 -7.63 -2.23
CA ILE A 74 -5.35 -8.37 -3.49
C ILE A 74 -6.48 -7.82 -4.37
N ASP A 75 -7.70 -7.73 -3.84
CA ASP A 75 -8.88 -7.25 -4.59
C ASP A 75 -8.60 -5.88 -5.24
N LYS A 76 -7.87 -4.99 -4.54
CA LYS A 76 -7.57 -3.63 -5.00
C LYS A 76 -6.40 -3.52 -5.98
N PHE A 77 -5.32 -4.27 -5.79
CA PHE A 77 -4.07 -4.06 -6.54
C PHE A 77 -3.74 -5.19 -7.52
N TYR A 78 -4.27 -6.38 -7.28
CA TYR A 78 -3.95 -7.62 -7.99
C TYR A 78 -5.19 -8.41 -8.42
N GLY A 79 -6.39 -7.82 -8.31
CA GLY A 79 -7.66 -8.44 -8.65
C GLY A 79 -7.92 -8.48 -10.16
N ASP A 80 -9.19 -8.45 -10.56
CA ASP A 80 -9.59 -8.54 -11.97
C ASP A 80 -9.12 -7.34 -12.80
N ASN A 81 -8.93 -6.18 -12.17
CA ASN A 81 -8.32 -4.99 -12.77
C ASN A 81 -7.09 -4.59 -11.95
N PRO A 82 -5.93 -5.24 -12.16
CA PRO A 82 -4.72 -4.91 -11.42
C PRO A 82 -4.33 -3.44 -11.58
N HIS A 83 -3.65 -2.89 -10.57
CA HIS A 83 -3.26 -1.50 -10.61
C HIS A 83 -2.30 -1.23 -11.79
N PRO A 84 -2.43 -0.12 -12.55
CA PRO A 84 -1.65 0.13 -13.77
C PRO A 84 -0.14 0.02 -13.59
N PHE A 85 0.37 0.47 -12.44
CA PHE A 85 1.78 0.32 -12.09
C PHE A 85 2.21 -1.16 -11.98
N MET A 86 1.37 -2.07 -11.45
CA MET A 86 1.71 -3.51 -11.38
C MET A 86 1.76 -4.13 -12.76
N ILE A 87 0.88 -3.71 -13.67
CA ILE A 87 0.88 -4.13 -15.07
C ILE A 87 2.18 -3.67 -15.73
N ALA A 88 2.55 -2.39 -15.58
CA ALA A 88 3.79 -1.83 -16.10
C ALA A 88 5.04 -2.50 -15.50
N MET A 89 4.97 -2.99 -14.26
CA MET A 89 6.06 -3.70 -13.58
C MET A 89 6.25 -5.15 -14.05
N GLN A 90 5.34 -5.74 -14.83
CA GLN A 90 5.53 -7.11 -15.32
C GLN A 90 6.75 -7.22 -16.24
N LYS A 91 6.98 -6.23 -17.09
CA LYS A 91 8.19 -6.10 -17.92
C LYS A 91 8.57 -4.61 -17.98
N PRO A 92 9.18 -4.09 -16.91
CA PRO A 92 9.31 -2.65 -16.73
C PRO A 92 10.35 -2.08 -17.70
N THR A 93 10.01 -0.97 -18.33
CA THR A 93 10.99 -0.19 -19.10
C THR A 93 11.93 0.56 -18.14
N ARG A 94 13.00 1.14 -18.69
CA ARG A 94 13.89 2.03 -17.94
C ARG A 94 13.11 3.18 -17.29
N GLY A 95 12.13 3.76 -17.99
CA GLY A 95 11.24 4.80 -17.48
C GLY A 95 10.42 4.35 -16.27
N VAL A 96 9.82 3.16 -16.32
CA VAL A 96 9.07 2.59 -15.17
C VAL A 96 9.98 2.44 -13.95
N LEU A 97 11.19 1.88 -14.13
CA LEU A 97 12.12 1.68 -13.02
C LEU A 97 12.67 3.00 -12.45
N LEU A 98 12.97 4.00 -13.30
CA LEU A 98 13.38 5.31 -12.79
C LEU A 98 12.22 6.07 -12.13
N GLY A 99 11.00 5.91 -12.62
CA GLY A 99 9.80 6.42 -11.96
C GLY A 99 9.59 5.80 -10.57
N TYR A 100 9.88 4.49 -10.44
CA TYR A 100 9.98 3.82 -9.16
C TYR A 100 11.03 4.51 -8.28
N VAL A 101 12.31 4.58 -8.72
CA VAL A 101 13.41 5.15 -7.92
C VAL A 101 13.08 6.54 -7.39
N ILE A 102 12.67 7.45 -8.27
CA ILE A 102 12.48 8.86 -7.93
C ILE A 102 11.37 9.04 -6.91
N GLU A 103 10.23 8.37 -7.07
CA GLU A 103 9.12 8.53 -6.14
C GLU A 103 9.31 7.69 -4.87
N HIS A 104 9.98 6.54 -4.95
CA HIS A 104 10.18 5.65 -3.79
C HIS A 104 11.26 6.11 -2.82
N GLN A 105 12.23 6.91 -3.23
CA GLN A 105 13.14 7.52 -2.25
C GLN A 105 12.37 8.37 -1.22
N HIS A 106 11.28 9.02 -1.63
CA HIS A 106 10.47 9.88 -0.78
C HIS A 106 9.54 9.04 0.10
N PHE A 107 9.03 7.94 -0.45
CA PHE A 107 8.30 6.94 0.31
C PHE A 107 9.18 6.34 1.42
N LEU A 108 10.41 5.89 1.13
CA LEU A 108 11.30 5.30 2.14
C LEU A 108 11.72 6.31 3.22
N LYS A 109 11.96 7.57 2.85
CA LYS A 109 12.16 8.66 3.83
C LYS A 109 10.94 8.86 4.75
N ASN A 110 9.72 8.71 4.22
CA ASN A 110 8.51 8.77 5.02
C ASN A 110 8.32 7.50 5.86
N TRP A 111 8.58 6.33 5.28
CA TRP A 111 8.45 5.01 5.90
C TRP A 111 9.18 4.97 7.24
N VAL A 112 10.48 5.24 7.25
CA VAL A 112 11.30 5.22 8.47
C VAL A 112 10.80 6.22 9.53
N LYS A 113 10.29 7.40 9.11
CA LYS A 113 9.74 8.41 10.03
C LYS A 113 8.41 7.96 10.65
N VAL A 114 7.55 7.32 9.87
CA VAL A 114 6.28 6.80 10.38
C VAL A 114 6.53 5.61 11.31
N LEU A 115 7.42 4.68 10.95
CA LEU A 115 7.81 3.58 11.85
C LEU A 115 8.42 4.10 13.16
N SER A 116 9.25 5.16 13.10
CA SER A 116 9.77 5.80 14.31
C SER A 116 8.67 6.36 15.22
N SER A 117 7.52 6.77 14.66
CA SER A 117 6.36 7.18 15.47
C SER A 117 5.66 6.00 16.14
N ILE A 118 5.70 4.81 15.54
CA ILE A 118 5.20 3.58 16.15
C ILE A 118 6.08 3.21 17.34
N VAL A 119 7.41 3.21 17.15
CA VAL A 119 8.42 3.02 18.22
C VAL A 119 8.16 3.96 19.40
N PHE A 120 7.89 5.24 19.13
CA PHE A 120 7.66 6.23 20.19
C PHE A 120 6.34 6.02 20.94
N ASN A 121 5.27 5.61 20.25
CA ASN A 121 3.91 5.56 20.82
C ASN A 121 3.48 4.18 21.30
N THR A 122 4.17 3.10 20.90
CA THR A 122 3.81 1.74 21.30
C THR A 122 4.13 1.48 22.77
N ASP A 123 3.25 0.75 23.44
CA ASP A 123 3.41 0.23 24.79
C ASP A 123 3.78 -1.27 24.79
N LYS A 124 4.05 -1.85 23.62
CA LYS A 124 4.33 -3.27 23.41
C LYS A 124 5.78 -3.50 23.01
N ASP A 125 6.51 -4.28 23.80
CA ASP A 125 7.94 -4.53 23.62
C ASP A 125 8.25 -5.34 22.35
N ASP A 126 7.41 -6.31 21.99
CA ASP A 126 7.55 -7.05 20.73
C ASP A 126 7.40 -6.14 19.50
N VAL A 127 6.43 -5.22 19.52
CA VAL A 127 6.26 -4.19 18.49
C VAL A 127 7.45 -3.23 18.47
N LEU A 128 7.92 -2.78 19.64
CA LEU A 128 9.10 -1.92 19.74
C LEU A 128 10.32 -2.56 19.08
N HIS A 129 10.60 -3.83 19.40
CA HIS A 129 11.70 -4.58 18.84
C HIS A 129 11.56 -4.80 17.33
N TYR A 130 10.36 -5.16 16.87
CA TYR A 130 10.07 -5.35 15.45
C TYR A 130 10.36 -4.07 14.65
N GLU A 131 9.86 -2.93 15.10
CA GLU A 131 10.02 -1.67 14.38
C GLU A 131 11.43 -1.11 14.43
N LEU A 132 12.16 -1.32 15.54
CA LEU A 132 13.58 -0.96 15.61
C LEU A 132 14.43 -1.77 14.64
N GLU A 133 14.14 -3.06 14.46
CA GLU A 133 14.85 -3.88 13.46
C GLU A 133 14.50 -3.43 12.03
N ASN A 134 13.23 -3.14 11.72
CA ASN A 134 12.85 -2.57 10.42
C ASN A 134 13.57 -1.26 10.13
N ILE A 135 13.59 -0.32 11.08
CA ILE A 135 14.29 0.98 10.92
C ILE A 135 15.78 0.77 10.71
N LYS A 136 16.40 -0.16 11.45
CA LYS A 136 17.81 -0.52 11.30
C LYS A 136 18.09 -1.06 9.91
N VAL A 137 17.31 -2.01 9.41
CA VAL A 137 17.49 -2.58 8.07
C VAL A 137 17.33 -1.50 6.99
N GLU A 138 16.36 -0.61 7.14
CA GLU A 138 16.13 0.51 6.20
C GLU A 138 17.24 1.59 6.24
N PHE A 139 17.93 1.75 7.37
CA PHE A 139 18.95 2.79 7.53
C PHE A 139 20.38 2.29 7.27
N ILE A 140 20.76 1.15 7.85
CA ILE A 140 22.12 0.60 7.77
C ILE A 140 22.22 -0.71 6.97
N GLY A 141 21.11 -1.38 6.67
CA GLY A 141 21.09 -2.67 5.99
C GLY A 141 21.13 -3.88 6.92
N TYR A 142 21.22 -5.07 6.33
CA TYR A 142 21.18 -6.34 7.05
C TYR A 142 22.48 -7.14 6.86
N GLY A 143 23.23 -7.33 7.95
CA GLY A 143 24.55 -7.94 7.89
C GLY A 143 25.51 -7.09 7.05
N ASN A 144 26.04 -7.68 5.97
CA ASN A 144 26.92 -6.98 5.03
C ASN A 144 26.17 -6.39 3.81
N ARG A 145 24.84 -6.53 3.74
CA ARG A 145 24.03 -6.01 2.63
C ARG A 145 23.69 -4.54 2.87
N PRO A 146 23.73 -3.67 1.83
CA PRO A 146 23.27 -2.29 1.96
C PRO A 146 21.78 -2.21 2.32
N SER A 147 21.34 -1.06 2.83
CA SER A 147 19.92 -0.82 3.08
C SER A 147 19.11 -0.76 1.78
N HIS A 148 17.79 -0.99 1.88
CA HIS A 148 16.88 -0.85 0.73
C HIS A 148 16.96 0.54 0.09
N TYR A 149 17.13 1.59 0.89
CA TYR A 149 17.34 2.95 0.40
C TYR A 149 18.60 3.07 -0.47
N GLU A 150 19.73 2.50 -0.03
CA GLU A 150 20.97 2.52 -0.81
C GLU A 150 20.86 1.67 -2.08
N LEU A 151 20.22 0.50 -2.00
CA LEU A 151 19.97 -0.35 -3.17
C LEU A 151 19.09 0.35 -4.22
N LEU A 152 18.08 1.11 -3.77
CA LEU A 152 17.22 1.91 -4.66
C LEU A 152 18.02 2.99 -5.40
N LEU A 153 18.92 3.68 -4.71
CA LEU A 153 19.77 4.71 -5.34
C LEU A 153 20.72 4.07 -6.37
N ARG A 154 21.34 2.94 -6.05
CA ARG A 154 22.19 2.19 -6.98
C ARG A 154 21.43 1.70 -8.20
N MET A 155 20.18 1.27 -8.03
CA MET A 155 19.29 0.93 -9.14
C MET A 155 19.15 2.13 -10.10
N GLY A 156 18.87 3.32 -9.56
CA GLY A 156 18.78 4.54 -10.38
C GLY A 156 20.08 4.92 -11.09
N GLU A 157 21.22 4.81 -10.40
CA GLU A 157 22.55 5.04 -10.97
C GLU A 157 22.84 4.07 -12.13
N SER A 158 22.54 2.78 -11.96
CA SER A 158 22.72 1.76 -13.01
C SER A 158 21.84 1.99 -14.25
N LEU A 159 20.71 2.68 -14.06
CA LEU A 159 19.80 3.09 -15.13
C LEU A 159 20.22 4.44 -15.74
N GLY A 160 21.38 4.98 -15.37
CA GLY A 160 21.97 6.19 -15.94
C GLY A 160 21.37 7.49 -15.40
N MET A 161 20.75 7.48 -14.21
CA MET A 161 20.39 8.71 -13.51
C MET A 161 21.38 8.97 -12.36
N PRO A 162 22.18 10.04 -12.42
CA PRO A 162 23.08 10.40 -11.32
C PRO A 162 22.34 10.59 -9.98
N ARG A 163 22.98 10.17 -8.89
CA ARG A 163 22.40 10.22 -7.53
C ARG A 163 22.00 11.61 -7.09
N ASP A 164 22.80 12.63 -7.39
CA ASP A 164 22.48 14.04 -7.12
C ASP A 164 21.17 14.47 -7.81
N LYS A 165 20.95 14.01 -9.04
CA LYS A 165 19.69 14.24 -9.76
C LYS A 165 18.51 13.49 -9.12
N ILE A 166 18.70 12.24 -8.71
CA ILE A 166 17.67 11.48 -7.98
C ILE A 166 17.28 12.26 -6.72
N LEU A 167 18.26 12.59 -5.88
CA LEU A 167 18.04 13.20 -4.56
C LEU A 167 17.46 14.62 -4.63
N SER A 168 17.78 15.38 -5.68
CA SER A 168 17.26 16.74 -5.90
C SER A 168 15.88 16.78 -6.56
N THR A 169 15.39 15.67 -7.11
CA THR A 169 14.09 15.64 -7.77
C THR A 169 12.95 15.63 -6.73
N PRO A 170 12.06 16.64 -6.70
CA PRO A 170 10.97 16.69 -5.74
C PRO A 170 9.91 15.62 -6.04
N PRO A 171 9.19 15.11 -5.00
CA PRO A 171 8.11 14.15 -5.20
C PRO A 171 6.95 14.76 -6.00
N LEU A 172 6.28 13.96 -6.82
CA LEU A 172 5.06 14.39 -7.51
C LEU A 172 3.93 14.73 -6.52
N PRO A 173 2.94 15.55 -6.92
CA PRO A 173 1.82 15.92 -6.06
C PRO A 173 1.07 14.73 -5.45
N ALA A 174 0.92 13.63 -6.18
CA ALA A 174 0.28 12.42 -5.68
C ALA A 174 1.13 11.70 -4.61
N THR A 175 2.46 11.63 -4.76
CA THR A 175 3.38 11.15 -3.71
C THR A 175 3.31 12.04 -2.46
N GLN A 176 3.31 13.37 -2.63
CA GLN A 176 3.14 14.31 -1.51
C GLN A 176 1.80 14.14 -0.81
N SER A 177 0.72 13.92 -1.56
CA SER A 177 -0.61 13.65 -1.01
C SER A 177 -0.61 12.34 -0.20
N ALA A 178 -0.01 11.27 -0.71
CA ALA A 178 0.06 9.99 -0.02
C ALA A 178 0.88 10.09 1.28
N ILE A 179 2.05 10.72 1.22
CA ILE A 179 2.90 10.99 2.39
C ILE A 179 2.14 11.78 3.46
N ARG A 180 1.41 12.85 3.07
CA ARG A 180 0.60 13.62 4.01
C ARG A 180 -0.48 12.77 4.69
N THR A 181 -1.12 11.85 3.96
CA THR A 181 -2.09 10.91 4.55
C THR A 181 -1.43 10.03 5.62
N TRP A 182 -0.31 9.39 5.31
CA TRP A 182 0.38 8.51 6.27
C TRP A 182 0.93 9.27 7.48
N VAL A 183 1.49 10.46 7.28
CA VAL A 183 1.91 11.33 8.38
C VAL A 183 0.72 11.74 9.24
N ASN A 184 -0.45 12.02 8.65
CA ASN A 184 -1.64 12.35 9.42
C ASN A 184 -2.16 11.15 10.23
N ILE A 185 -2.17 9.94 9.65
CA ILE A 185 -2.49 8.70 10.38
C ILE A 185 -1.56 8.56 11.58
N ALA A 186 -0.24 8.64 11.37
CA ALA A 186 0.77 8.54 12.41
C ALA A 186 0.63 9.58 13.54
N LYS A 187 0.16 10.79 13.22
CA LYS A 187 -0.03 11.87 14.21
C LYS A 187 -1.32 11.78 15.00
N THR A 188 -2.36 11.20 14.41
CA THR A 188 -3.74 11.34 14.93
C THR A 188 -4.37 10.02 15.37
N ARG A 189 -3.76 8.88 15.01
CA ARG A 189 -4.28 7.55 15.31
C ARG A 189 -3.40 6.80 16.28
N ASN A 190 -3.97 5.74 16.85
CA ASN A 190 -3.24 4.79 17.67
C ASN A 190 -2.08 4.16 16.88
N TRP A 191 -0.99 3.81 17.57
CA TRP A 191 0.19 3.19 16.97
C TRP A 191 -0.16 1.91 16.20
N LEU A 192 -1.14 1.13 16.67
CA LEU A 192 -1.60 -0.11 16.03
C LEU A 192 -2.21 0.16 14.64
N ILE A 193 -3.04 1.20 14.56
CA ILE A 193 -3.65 1.63 13.30
C ILE A 193 -2.57 2.11 12.33
N THR A 194 -1.55 2.80 12.84
CA THR A 194 -0.41 3.27 12.05
C THR A 194 0.41 2.10 11.53
N MET A 195 0.72 1.12 12.38
CA MET A 195 1.41 -0.13 12.03
C MET A 195 0.67 -0.88 10.93
N ALA A 196 -0.62 -1.13 11.11
CA ALA A 196 -1.47 -1.77 10.10
C ALA A 196 -1.48 -0.98 8.78
N SER A 197 -1.54 0.35 8.85
CA SER A 197 -1.55 1.21 7.67
C SER A 197 -0.27 1.15 6.86
N MET A 198 0.89 0.97 7.50
CA MET A 198 2.19 0.91 6.83
C MET A 198 2.53 -0.51 6.38
N HIS A 199 2.50 -1.50 7.27
CA HIS A 199 2.91 -2.87 6.96
C HIS A 199 1.97 -3.60 6.00
N SER A 200 0.69 -3.20 5.93
CA SER A 200 -0.20 -3.72 4.88
C SER A 200 0.26 -3.35 3.45
N LEU A 201 1.16 -2.36 3.29
CA LEU A 201 1.70 -1.97 1.99
C LEU A 201 2.84 -2.88 1.53
N GLU A 202 3.52 -3.58 2.45
CA GLU A 202 4.59 -4.54 2.13
C GLU A 202 4.06 -5.77 1.37
N LEU A 203 2.76 -6.04 1.50
CA LEU A 203 2.06 -7.02 0.66
C LEU A 203 2.28 -6.77 -0.84
N VAL A 204 2.66 -5.55 -1.25
CA VAL A 204 2.97 -5.24 -2.66
C VAL A 204 4.03 -6.17 -3.26
N ALA A 205 5.03 -6.57 -2.47
CA ALA A 205 6.16 -7.37 -2.92
C ALA A 205 6.15 -8.80 -2.34
N ASP A 206 5.14 -9.14 -1.53
CA ASP A 206 4.89 -10.51 -1.06
C ASP A 206 4.54 -11.44 -2.24
N ARG A 207 5.51 -12.26 -2.67
CA ARG A 207 5.31 -13.21 -3.77
C ARG A 207 4.29 -14.32 -3.48
N SER A 208 3.86 -14.49 -2.22
CA SER A 208 2.87 -15.49 -1.83
C SER A 208 1.43 -15.11 -2.22
N LEU A 209 1.17 -13.84 -2.56
CA LEU A 209 -0.19 -13.36 -2.88
C LEU A 209 -0.90 -14.17 -3.98
N THR A 210 -0.16 -14.77 -4.91
CA THR A 210 -0.75 -15.63 -5.97
C THR A 210 -1.44 -16.87 -5.40
N LYS A 211 -0.98 -17.39 -4.26
CA LYS A 211 -1.63 -18.49 -3.53
C LYS A 211 -2.99 -18.08 -2.95
N TYR A 212 -3.22 -16.78 -2.79
CA TYR A 212 -4.43 -16.19 -2.21
C TYR A 212 -5.32 -15.51 -3.27
N GLY A 213 -5.05 -15.74 -4.56
CA GLY A 213 -5.91 -15.30 -5.67
C GLY A 213 -5.43 -14.06 -6.43
N ALA A 214 -4.23 -13.52 -6.14
CA ALA A 214 -3.64 -12.47 -6.97
C ALA A 214 -3.44 -12.96 -8.41
N LYS A 215 -3.87 -12.16 -9.39
CA LYS A 215 -3.80 -12.48 -10.82
C LYS A 215 -2.41 -12.30 -11.41
N LEU A 216 -1.56 -11.51 -10.75
CA LEU A 216 -0.19 -11.19 -11.16
C LEU A 216 0.76 -11.31 -9.96
N THR A 217 2.04 -11.47 -10.27
CA THR A 217 3.13 -11.22 -9.31
C THR A 217 3.51 -9.73 -9.35
N TYR A 218 4.35 -9.26 -8.43
CA TYR A 218 4.75 -7.84 -8.43
C TYR A 218 5.47 -7.43 -9.73
N PHE A 219 6.35 -8.29 -10.22
CA PHE A 219 7.07 -8.18 -11.48
C PHE A 219 7.37 -9.60 -12.00
N ASN A 220 7.68 -9.77 -13.28
CA ASN A 220 8.01 -11.10 -13.81
C ASN A 220 9.29 -11.65 -13.15
N PRO A 221 9.25 -12.79 -12.42
CA PRO A 221 10.41 -13.31 -11.69
C PRO A 221 11.64 -13.59 -12.56
N SER A 222 11.48 -13.76 -13.87
CA SER A 222 12.61 -13.92 -14.80
C SER A 222 13.55 -12.71 -14.83
N ILE A 223 13.10 -11.52 -14.40
CA ILE A 223 13.94 -10.32 -14.25
C ILE A 223 15.13 -10.59 -13.31
N LEU A 224 14.95 -11.42 -12.28
CA LEU A 224 16.00 -11.71 -11.30
C LEU A 224 17.11 -12.63 -11.83
N THR A 225 16.90 -13.26 -12.99
CA THR A 225 17.84 -14.21 -13.61
C THR A 225 18.27 -13.83 -15.03
N SER A 226 17.54 -12.96 -15.72
CA SER A 226 17.84 -12.55 -17.09
C SER A 226 19.02 -11.58 -17.17
N ASP A 227 19.67 -11.49 -18.33
CA ASP A 227 20.71 -10.50 -18.61
C ASP A 227 20.15 -9.16 -19.16
N GLU A 228 18.83 -9.02 -19.24
CA GLU A 228 18.15 -7.83 -19.79
C GLU A 228 18.27 -6.61 -18.87
N TYR A 229 18.46 -6.83 -17.56
CA TYR A 229 18.50 -5.78 -16.55
C TYR A 229 19.87 -5.70 -15.85
N PRO A 230 20.32 -4.50 -15.47
CA PRO A 230 21.50 -4.32 -14.62
C PRO A 230 21.42 -5.13 -13.33
N LYS A 231 22.58 -5.50 -12.77
CA LYS A 231 22.66 -6.24 -11.51
C LYS A 231 21.97 -5.49 -10.38
N GLU A 232 22.11 -4.18 -10.32
CA GLU A 232 21.57 -3.32 -9.27
C GLU A 232 20.03 -3.30 -9.27
N VAL A 233 19.39 -3.45 -10.43
CA VAL A 233 17.93 -3.65 -10.53
C VAL A 233 17.53 -4.96 -9.83
N LYS A 234 18.27 -6.04 -10.09
CA LYS A 234 18.02 -7.36 -9.48
C LYS A 234 18.30 -7.32 -7.99
N ASP A 235 19.37 -6.66 -7.56
CA ASP A 235 19.75 -6.53 -6.15
C ASP A 235 18.62 -5.84 -5.36
N PHE A 236 18.08 -4.72 -5.86
CA PHE A 236 16.96 -4.03 -5.19
C PHE A 236 15.66 -4.87 -5.19
N LEU A 237 15.25 -5.41 -6.34
CA LEU A 237 13.99 -6.15 -6.45
C LEU A 237 14.01 -7.49 -5.70
N ARG A 238 15.19 -8.08 -5.49
CA ARG A 238 15.36 -9.35 -4.78
C ARG A 238 15.07 -9.22 -3.30
N GLU A 239 15.43 -8.11 -2.65
CA GLU A 239 15.22 -7.95 -1.22
C GLU A 239 13.73 -8.09 -0.86
N GLY A 240 12.84 -7.33 -1.51
CA GLY A 240 11.40 -7.49 -1.29
C GLY A 240 10.87 -8.88 -1.71
N TYR A 241 11.39 -9.46 -2.79
CA TYR A 241 10.98 -10.79 -3.26
C TYR A 241 11.33 -11.93 -2.29
N GLU A 242 12.40 -11.77 -1.51
CA GLU A 242 12.88 -12.77 -0.55
C GLU A 242 12.41 -12.48 0.89
N ALA A 243 12.37 -11.20 1.31
CA ALA A 243 12.04 -10.80 2.68
C ALA A 243 10.53 -10.63 2.93
N ASP A 244 9.76 -10.08 1.98
CA ASP A 244 8.40 -9.60 2.29
C ASP A 244 7.36 -10.70 2.52
N ILE A 245 7.70 -11.97 2.22
CA ILE A 245 6.82 -13.12 2.52
C ILE A 245 6.65 -13.29 4.03
N SER A 246 7.74 -13.16 4.79
CA SER A 246 7.72 -13.32 6.24
C SER A 246 7.40 -11.99 6.94
N HIS A 247 7.94 -10.87 6.46
CA HIS A 247 7.77 -9.56 7.10
C HIS A 247 6.31 -9.10 7.12
N ALA A 248 5.61 -9.12 5.98
CA ALA A 248 4.21 -8.72 5.94
C ALA A 248 3.30 -9.67 6.73
N GLY A 249 3.65 -10.96 6.81
CA GLY A 249 2.94 -11.94 7.63
C GLY A 249 3.05 -11.63 9.12
N GLU A 250 4.29 -11.51 9.61
CA GLU A 250 4.59 -11.24 11.02
C GLU A 250 3.96 -9.93 11.51
N ALA A 251 4.07 -8.85 10.72
CA ALA A 251 3.44 -7.58 11.07
C ALA A 251 1.91 -7.69 11.18
N LEU A 252 1.25 -8.36 10.22
CA LEU A 252 -0.20 -8.50 10.22
C LEU A 252 -0.70 -9.43 11.34
N GLU A 253 0.08 -10.44 11.73
CA GLU A 253 -0.21 -11.27 12.90
C GLU A 253 -0.15 -10.46 14.20
N MET A 254 0.86 -9.59 14.37
CA MET A 254 0.91 -8.66 15.51
C MET A 254 -0.26 -7.67 15.49
N VAL A 255 -0.62 -7.15 14.32
CA VAL A 255 -1.77 -6.25 14.16
C VAL A 255 -3.07 -6.93 14.57
N GLU A 256 -3.30 -8.17 14.13
CA GLU A 256 -4.49 -8.95 14.51
C GLU A 256 -4.53 -9.20 16.01
N LYS A 257 -3.44 -9.74 16.58
CA LYS A 257 -3.29 -10.00 18.03
C LYS A 257 -3.66 -8.77 18.86
N TYR A 258 -3.11 -7.60 18.52
CA TYR A 258 -3.34 -6.40 19.31
C TYR A 258 -4.69 -5.74 19.01
N ALA A 259 -5.21 -5.81 17.79
CA ALA A 259 -6.53 -5.28 17.44
C ALA A 259 -7.65 -5.97 18.22
N ASP A 260 -7.53 -7.28 18.45
CA ASP A 260 -8.46 -8.06 19.25
C ASP A 260 -8.39 -7.69 20.74
N GLN A 261 -7.18 -7.46 21.27
CA GLN A 261 -6.99 -7.09 22.68
C GLN A 261 -7.58 -5.73 23.05
N ILE A 262 -7.50 -4.75 22.13
CA ILE A 262 -7.98 -3.38 22.38
C ILE A 262 -9.26 -3.03 21.62
N ASN A 263 -9.91 -4.02 21.00
CA ASN A 263 -11.19 -3.91 20.29
C ASN A 263 -11.22 -2.78 19.24
N LEU A 264 -10.17 -2.69 18.41
CA LEU A 264 -10.01 -1.68 17.35
C LEU A 264 -10.13 -2.22 15.93
N LYS A 265 -10.55 -3.47 15.76
CA LYS A 265 -10.60 -4.16 14.45
C LYS A 265 -11.23 -3.32 13.34
N GLU A 266 -12.43 -2.80 13.54
CA GLU A 266 -13.13 -2.05 12.49
C GLU A 266 -12.46 -0.69 12.20
N GLU A 267 -11.91 -0.02 13.22
CA GLU A 267 -11.16 1.23 13.02
C GLU A 267 -9.87 0.97 12.23
N VAL A 268 -9.17 -0.14 12.51
CA VAL A 268 -8.03 -0.60 11.71
C VAL A 268 -8.45 -0.84 10.26
N GLN A 269 -9.54 -1.59 10.03
CA GLN A 269 -10.05 -1.86 8.68
C GLN A 269 -10.32 -0.57 7.90
N VAL A 270 -11.04 0.39 8.49
CA VAL A 270 -11.37 1.67 7.86
C VAL A 270 -10.11 2.45 7.48
N VAL A 271 -9.15 2.57 8.40
CA VAL A 271 -7.94 3.39 8.15
C VAL A 271 -6.97 2.68 7.21
N VAL A 272 -6.89 1.35 7.22
CA VAL A 272 -6.12 0.58 6.22
C VAL A 272 -6.63 0.84 4.81
N LEU A 273 -7.95 0.91 4.59
CA LEU A 273 -8.50 1.26 3.26
C LEU A 273 -8.09 2.68 2.84
N LYS A 274 -8.01 3.63 3.78
CA LYS A 274 -7.49 4.98 3.51
C LYS A 274 -6.00 4.94 3.16
N SER A 275 -5.22 4.07 3.81
CA SER A 275 -3.82 3.83 3.46
C SER A 275 -3.70 3.24 2.05
N PHE A 276 -4.58 2.31 1.67
CA PHE A 276 -4.60 1.75 0.32
C PHE A 276 -4.95 2.77 -0.75
N ASP A 277 -5.85 3.72 -0.46
CA ASP A 277 -6.13 4.83 -1.36
C ASP A 277 -4.94 5.78 -1.52
N ALA A 278 -4.18 6.04 -0.45
CA ALA A 278 -2.92 6.78 -0.51
C ALA A 278 -1.87 6.01 -1.33
N PHE A 279 -1.77 4.70 -1.13
CA PHE A 279 -0.82 3.85 -1.83
C PHE A 279 -1.12 3.76 -3.32
N SER A 280 -2.38 3.65 -3.73
CA SER A 280 -2.75 3.70 -5.15
C SER A 280 -2.33 5.02 -5.81
N LYS A 281 -2.57 6.17 -5.16
CA LYS A 281 -2.09 7.48 -5.66
C LYS A 281 -0.56 7.51 -5.81
N TYR A 282 0.14 6.96 -4.81
CA TYR A 282 1.59 6.88 -4.82
C TYR A 282 2.14 5.96 -5.93
N LEU A 283 1.53 4.80 -6.16
CA LEU A 283 1.91 3.92 -7.27
C LEU A 283 1.61 4.55 -8.63
N LEU A 284 0.52 5.32 -8.76
CA LEU A 284 0.27 6.12 -9.96
C LEU A 284 1.34 7.19 -10.17
N ALA A 285 1.81 7.87 -9.12
CA ALA A 285 2.94 8.81 -9.24
C ALA A 285 4.21 8.13 -9.76
N ARG A 286 4.52 6.90 -9.33
CA ARG A 286 5.67 6.16 -9.90
C ARG A 286 5.52 5.99 -11.42
N LEU A 287 4.31 5.67 -11.88
CA LEU A 287 4.02 5.48 -13.30
C LEU A 287 4.02 6.81 -14.06
N GLU A 288 3.42 7.86 -13.49
CA GLU A 288 3.40 9.22 -14.05
C GLU A 288 4.81 9.76 -14.21
N ARG A 289 5.68 9.57 -13.23
CA ARG A 289 7.11 9.88 -13.36
C ARG A 289 7.76 9.10 -14.49
N GLY A 290 7.39 7.84 -14.67
CA GLY A 290 7.81 7.04 -15.81
C GLY A 290 7.37 7.65 -17.15
N PHE A 291 6.18 8.24 -17.23
CA PHE A 291 5.69 8.95 -18.42
C PHE A 291 6.50 10.22 -18.71
N GLU A 292 6.91 10.98 -17.69
CA GLU A 292 7.77 12.16 -17.87
C GLU A 292 9.15 11.79 -18.44
N ILE A 293 9.68 10.62 -18.07
CA ILE A 293 10.99 10.12 -18.52
C ILE A 293 10.88 9.45 -19.90
N GLU A 294 9.83 8.68 -20.14
CA GLU A 294 9.56 7.96 -21.38
C GLU A 294 8.13 8.23 -21.88
N PRO A 295 7.90 9.30 -22.66
CA PRO A 295 6.56 9.68 -23.12
C PRO A 295 5.84 8.58 -23.92
N ASN A 296 6.57 7.67 -24.56
CA ASN A 296 6.01 6.54 -25.30
C ASN A 296 5.35 5.50 -24.38
N LEU A 297 5.69 5.46 -23.08
CA LEU A 297 5.11 4.54 -22.10
C LEU A 297 3.59 4.79 -21.93
N VAL A 298 3.13 6.03 -22.08
CA VAL A 298 1.69 6.37 -22.06
C VAL A 298 0.92 5.55 -23.10
N LYS A 299 1.49 5.39 -24.30
CA LYS A 299 0.84 4.62 -25.38
C LYS A 299 0.79 3.13 -25.05
N VAL A 300 1.78 2.61 -24.35
CA VAL A 300 1.83 1.18 -23.96
C VAL A 300 0.82 0.90 -22.85
N VAL A 301 0.68 1.80 -21.88
CA VAL A 301 -0.25 1.62 -20.74
C VAL A 301 -1.71 1.80 -21.14
N PHE A 302 -2.03 2.74 -22.04
CA PHE A 302 -3.42 3.08 -22.38
C PHE A 302 -3.93 2.52 -23.73
N LYS A 303 -3.10 1.80 -24.51
CA LYS A 303 -3.56 1.09 -25.73
C LYS A 303 -3.50 -0.44 -25.61
N GLY A 304 -3.22 -0.97 -24.43
CA GLY A 304 -3.34 -2.39 -24.11
C GLY A 304 -4.79 -2.78 -23.84
#